data_AF-X1TTW6-F1
#
_entry.id   AF-X1TTW6-F1
#
_cell.length_a   1.000
_cell.length_b   1.000
_cell.length_c   1.000
_cell.angle_alpha   90.00
_cell.angle_beta   90.00
_cell.angle_gamma   90.00
#
_symmetry.space_group_name_H-M   'P 1'
#
loop_
_entity.id
_entity.type
_entity.pdbx_description
1 polymer ?
#
loop_
_entity_poly.entity_id
_entity_poly.type
_entity_poly.pdbx_seq_one_letter_code
_entity_poly.pdbx_strand_id
1 'polypeptide(L)' 'MKPERFTEQAQEVLAASQELLRRYRHNQWDVEHILLALLEQEKGVTRDILQMLGVDIEAVKQR' A
#
# COMPACT_ATOMS: atom_id res chain seq x y z
N MET A 1 -12.50 -8.87 8.57
CA MET A 1 -11.23 -9.57 8.88
C MET A 1 -10.63 -8.91 10.11
N LYS A 2 -9.98 -9.65 11.02
CA LYS A 2 -9.38 -9.09 12.24
C LYS A 2 -7.97 -8.58 11.94
N PRO A 3 -7.68 -7.26 12.01
CA PRO A 3 -6.36 -6.71 11.74
C PRO A 3 -5.26 -7.34 12.60
N GLU A 4 -5.60 -7.78 13.82
CA GLU A 4 -4.67 -8.40 14.78
C GLU A 4 -4.02 -9.70 14.29
N ARG A 5 -4.47 -10.28 13.17
CA ARG A 5 -3.89 -11.50 12.57
C ARG A 5 -2.78 -11.22 11.56
N PHE A 6 -2.54 -9.96 11.22
CA PHE A 6 -1.47 -9.55 10.32
C PHE A 6 -0.19 -9.19 11.08
N THR A 7 0.94 -9.19 10.37
CA THR A 7 2.18 -8.61 10.89
C THR A 7 1.99 -7.13 11.20
N GLU A 8 2.79 -6.58 12.10
CA GLU A 8 2.75 -5.15 12.44
C GLU A 8 2.87 -4.27 11.18
N GLN A 9 3.83 -4.59 10.30
CA GLN A 9 4.00 -3.92 9.00
C GLN A 9 2.75 -3.97 8.12
N ALA A 10 2.02 -5.08 8.10
CA ALA A 10 0.79 -5.18 7.31
C ALA A 10 -0.36 -4.42 7.97
N GLN A 11 -0.42 -4.35 9.31
CA GLN A 11 -1.39 -3.51 10.01
C GLN A 11 -1.16 -2.02 9.71
N GLU A 12 0.10 -1.57 9.68
CA GLU A 12 0.49 -0.21 9.27
C GLU A 12 0.02 0.12 7.85
N VAL A 13 0.22 -0.80 6.90
CA VAL A 13 -0.25 -0.64 5.51
C VAL A 13 -1.77 -0.50 5.45
N LEU A 14 -2.51 -1.34 6.19
CA LEU A 14 -3.97 -1.26 6.22
C LEU A 14 -4.45 0.08 6.78
N ALA A 15 -3.81 0.57 7.85
CA ALA A 15 -4.10 1.89 8.41
C ALA A 15 -3.77 3.03 7.42
N ALA A 16 -2.59 2.98 6.79
CA ALA A 16 -2.18 3.96 5.78
C ALA A 16 -3.14 3.98 4.58
N SER A 17 -3.58 2.82 4.11
CA SER A 17 -4.52 2.73 2.98
C SER A 17 -5.89 3.35 3.27
N GLN A 18 -6.36 3.30 4.52
CA GLN A 18 -7.59 3.99 4.93
C GLN A 18 -7.38 5.51 5.03
N GLU A 19 -6.19 5.97 5.40
CA GLU A 19 -5.89 7.40 5.38
C GLU A 19 -5.81 7.93 3.93
N LEU A 20 -5.30 7.14 2.98
CA LEU A 20 -5.32 7.48 1.55
C LEU A 20 -6.74 7.66 1.03
N LEU A 21 -7.68 6.78 1.41
CA LEU A 21 -9.10 6.93 1.07
C LEU A 21 -9.63 8.34 1.44
N ARG A 22 -9.33 8.78 2.67
CA ARG A 22 -9.76 10.09 3.19
C ARG A 22 -9.06 11.23 2.48
N ARG A 23 -7.75 11.10 2.24
CA ARG A 23 -6.91 12.09 1.53
C ARG A 23 -7.42 12.34 0.12
N TYR A 24 -7.75 11.28 -0.63
CA TYR A 24 -8.25 11.37 -2.00
C TYR A 24 -9.77 11.59 -2.08
N ARG A 25 -10.47 11.63 -0.94
CA ARG A 25 -11.93 11.80 -0.86
C ARG A 25 -12.67 10.73 -1.67
N HIS A 26 -12.14 9.52 -1.69
CA HIS A 26 -12.79 8.36 -2.28
C HIS A 26 -13.82 7.80 -1.29
N ASN A 27 -14.93 7.28 -1.82
CA ASN A 27 -16.01 6.73 -0.99
C ASN A 27 -15.86 5.22 -0.74
N GLN A 28 -14.94 4.57 -1.47
CA GLN A 28 -14.73 3.13 -1.43
C GLN A 28 -13.26 2.80 -1.24
N TRP A 29 -12.98 1.92 -0.28
CA TRP A 29 -11.65 1.40 -0.01
C TRP A 29 -11.36 0.21 -0.90
N ASP A 30 -10.70 0.47 -2.02
CA ASP A 30 -10.28 -0.55 -3.01
C ASP A 30 -8.78 -0.82 -3.02
N VAL A 31 -8.39 -1.81 -3.84
CA VAL A 31 -7.03 -2.37 -3.93
C VAL A 31 -5.96 -1.35 -4.29
N GLU A 32 -6.31 -0.27 -4.98
CA GLU A 32 -5.41 0.82 -5.35
C GLU A 32 -4.86 1.53 -4.10
N HIS A 33 -5.69 1.71 -3.07
CA HIS A 33 -5.26 2.32 -1.80
C HIS A 33 -4.28 1.41 -1.05
N ILE A 34 -4.53 0.10 -1.08
CA ILE A 34 -3.66 -0.89 -0.44
C ILE A 34 -2.33 -0.95 -1.18
N LEU A 35 -2.36 -0.99 -2.51
CA LEU A 35 -1.17 -0.96 -3.35
C LEU A 35 -0.35 0.30 -3.09
N LEU A 36 -0.98 1.48 -3.11
CA LEU A 36 -0.27 2.74 -2.87
C LEU A 36 0.35 2.77 -1.46
N ALA A 37 -0.37 2.32 -0.42
CA ALA A 37 0.17 2.20 0.93
C ALA A 37 1.38 1.24 1.01
N LEU A 38 1.35 0.12 0.29
CA LEU A 38 2.49 -0.82 0.19
C LEU A 38 3.70 -0.18 -0.51
N LEU A 39 3.48 0.68 -1.50
CA LEU A 39 4.54 1.37 -2.26
C LEU A 39 5.14 2.57 -1.48
N GLU A 40 4.34 3.19 -0.61
CA GLU A 40 4.74 4.28 0.30
C GLU A 40 5.39 3.78 1.59
N GLN A 41 5.17 2.52 1.97
CA GLN A 41 5.82 1.93 3.16
C GLN A 41 7.35 1.92 3.02
N GLU A 42 8.03 2.58 3.97
CA GLU A 42 9.48 2.51 4.06
C GLU A 42 9.92 1.10 4.47
N LYS A 43 10.94 0.55 3.78
CA LYS A 43 11.51 -0.79 4.05
C LYS A 43 10.52 -1.96 3.97
N GLY A 44 9.47 -1.81 3.14
CA GLY A 44 8.53 -2.90 2.84
C GLY A 44 9.03 -3.84 1.74
N VAL A 45 8.76 -5.14 1.88
CA VAL A 45 9.16 -6.19 0.92
C VAL A 45 8.55 -6.00 -0.49
N THR A 46 7.43 -5.29 -0.59
CA THR A 46 6.74 -5.03 -1.86
C THR A 46 7.63 -4.29 -2.86
N ARG A 47 8.38 -3.29 -2.39
CA ARG A 47 9.31 -2.51 -3.22
C ARG A 47 10.42 -3.40 -3.76
N ASP A 48 10.99 -4.26 -2.91
CA ASP A 48 12.07 -5.18 -3.30
C ASP A 48 11.59 -6.19 -4.35
N ILE A 49 10.38 -6.74 -4.18
CA ILE A 49 9.76 -7.67 -5.14
C ILE A 49 9.56 -6.97 -6.49
N LEU A 50 8.99 -5.77 -6.51
CA LEU A 50 8.73 -5.04 -7.77
C LEU A 50 10.03 -4.66 -8.48
N GLN A 51 11.07 -4.25 -7.73
CA GLN A 51 12.39 -4.00 -8.29
C GLN A 51 13.02 -5.27 -8.89
N MET A 52 12.90 -6.41 -8.20
CA MET A 52 13.38 -7.70 -8.71
C MET A 52 12.66 -8.14 -10.00
N LEU A 53 11.38 -7.76 -10.14
CA LEU A 53 10.59 -8.00 -11.34
C LEU A 53 10.86 -6.97 -12.46
N GLY A 54 11.75 -5.99 -12.24
CA GLY A 54 12.07 -4.94 -13.21
C GLY A 54 10.95 -3.91 -13.41
N VAL A 55 10.03 -3.78 -12.45
CA VAL A 55 8.93 -2.82 -12.50
C VAL A 55 9.39 -1.45 -12.02
N ASP A 56 9.11 -0.41 -12.80
CA ASP A 56 9.30 0.98 -12.37
C ASP A 56 8.22 1.37 -11.36
N ILE A 57 8.63 1.50 -10.10
CA ILE A 57 7.73 1.82 -8.99
C ILE A 57 7.15 3.23 -9.11
N GLU A 58 7.91 4.20 -9.61
CA GLU A 58 7.43 5.58 -9.72
C GLU A 58 6.40 5.67 -10.85
N ALA A 59 6.57 4.90 -11.93
CA ALA A 59 5.53 4.76 -12.95
C ALA A 59 4.24 4.10 -12.40
N VAL A 60 4.35 3.13 -11.48
CA VAL A 60 3.17 2.49 -10.86
C VAL A 60 2.43 3.45 -9.92
N LYS A 61 3.13 4.30 -9.17
CA LYS A 61 2.52 5.28 -8.26
C LYS A 61 1.72 6.38 -8.98
N GLN A 62 2.07 6.69 -10.22
CA GLN A 62 1.45 7.76 -11.00
C GLN A 62 0.20 7.31 -11.79
N ARG A 63 -0.17 6.04 -11.70
CA ARG A 63 -1.32 5.47 -12.40
C ARG A 63 -2.64 5.68 -11.68
#